data_AF-A0A5C6Z6T8-F1
#
_entry.id   AF-A0A5C6Z6T8-F1
#
_cell.length_a   1.000
_cell.length_b   1.000
_cell.length_c   1.000
_cell.angle_alpha   90.00
_cell.angle_beta   90.00
_cell.angle_gamma   90.00
#
_symmetry.space_group_name_H-M   'P 1'
#
loop_
_entity.id
_entity.type
_entity.pdbx_description
1 polymer ?
#
loop_
_entity_poly.entity_id
_entity_poly.type
_entity_poly.pdbx_seq_one_letter_code
_entity_poly.pdbx_strand_id
1 'polypeptide(L)'
;MSAAASPVSTAPTALIADDEPLLRDSLQRSLALLWPELRVVAQARNGREAVEMFELHRPDIAFLDVHMPGVNGMEAARQIARQAQVVFVTAFEEYALQAFERGAIDYLVKPVSAMILHAKLRAM
;
A
#
# COMPACT_ATOMS: atom_id res chain seq x y z
N MET A 1 16.71 -26.13 -28.44
CA MET A 1 16.27 -26.74 -27.17
C MET A 1 16.81 -25.84 -26.06
N SER A 2 15.96 -24.93 -25.56
CA SER A 2 15.30 -25.01 -24.23
C SER A 2 16.30 -24.75 -23.08
N ALA A 3 16.10 -23.81 -22.15
CA ALA A 3 14.85 -23.32 -21.59
C ALA A 3 14.92 -21.81 -21.29
N ALA A 4 13.82 -21.10 -21.57
CA ALA A 4 13.56 -19.81 -20.93
C ALA A 4 13.19 -20.08 -19.47
N ALA A 5 13.94 -19.51 -18.53
CA ALA A 5 13.54 -19.51 -17.14
C ALA A 5 12.20 -18.75 -17.04
N SER A 6 11.14 -19.43 -16.66
CA SER A 6 9.89 -18.79 -16.26
C SER A 6 10.20 -17.85 -15.09
N PRO A 7 9.69 -16.61 -15.06
CA PRO A 7 9.85 -15.77 -13.88
C PRO A 7 9.20 -16.51 -12.71
N VAL A 8 9.97 -16.70 -11.64
CA VAL A 8 9.44 -17.20 -10.38
C VAL A 8 8.46 -16.12 -9.93
N SER A 9 7.16 -16.38 -10.03
CA SER A 9 6.13 -15.48 -9.51
C SER A 9 6.23 -15.51 -7.99
N THR A 10 7.14 -14.73 -7.41
CA THR A 10 7.19 -14.51 -5.97
C THR A 10 5.89 -13.84 -5.54
N ALA A 11 5.30 -14.39 -4.48
CA ALA A 11 4.10 -13.84 -3.84
C ALA A 11 4.28 -12.33 -3.58
N PRO A 12 3.31 -11.47 -3.98
CA PRO A 12 3.47 -10.02 -3.86
C PRO A 12 3.62 -9.61 -2.40
N THR A 13 4.42 -8.58 -2.17
CA THR A 13 4.74 -8.08 -0.83
C THR A 13 4.20 -6.68 -0.62
N ALA A 14 3.77 -6.39 0.62
CA ALA A 14 3.16 -5.12 0.96
C ALA A 14 3.70 -4.49 2.24
N LEU A 15 3.70 -3.15 2.26
CA LEU A 15 3.82 -2.31 3.45
C LEU A 15 2.48 -1.64 3.73
N ILE A 16 2.10 -1.53 5.00
CA ILE A 16 0.96 -0.73 5.45
C ILE A 16 1.45 0.41 6.34
N ALA A 17 1.10 1.65 6.02
CA ALA A 17 1.41 2.82 6.84
C ALA A 17 0.13 3.58 7.20
N ASP A 18 -0.11 3.72 8.49
CA ASP A 18 -1.26 4.43 9.09
C ASP A 18 -0.87 4.70 10.54
N ASP A 19 -1.21 5.85 11.12
CA ASP A 19 -0.84 6.13 12.52
C ASP A 19 -1.72 5.39 13.52
N GLU A 20 -2.93 4.99 13.13
CA GLU A 20 -3.88 4.24 13.95
C GLU A 20 -3.61 2.71 13.89
N PRO A 21 -3.14 2.07 14.99
CA PRO A 21 -2.81 0.64 14.99
C PRO A 21 -4.00 -0.26 14.62
N LEU A 22 -5.20 0.10 15.08
CA LEU A 22 -6.42 -0.65 14.80
C LEU A 22 -6.76 -0.67 13.31
N LEU A 23 -6.49 0.42 12.59
CA LEU A 23 -6.73 0.51 11.16
C LEU A 23 -5.71 -0.30 10.37
N ARG A 24 -4.43 -0.29 10.76
CA ARG A 24 -3.41 -1.17 10.17
C ARG A 24 -3.78 -2.64 10.29
N ASP A 25 -4.16 -3.07 11.49
CA ASP A 25 -4.53 -4.46 11.75
C ASP A 25 -5.81 -4.86 10.98
N SER A 26 -6.78 -3.95 10.90
CA SER A 26 -8.02 -4.17 10.14
C SER A 26 -7.74 -4.32 8.64
N LEU A 27 -6.91 -3.44 8.07
CA LEU A 27 -6.51 -3.53 6.68
C LEU A 27 -5.70 -4.80 6.41
N GLN A 28 -4.74 -5.14 7.26
CA GLN A 28 -3.97 -6.40 7.12
C GLN A 28 -4.87 -7.63 7.12
N ARG A 29 -5.85 -7.71 8.04
CA ARG A 29 -6.81 -8.83 8.05
C ARG A 29 -7.65 -8.88 6.78
N SER A 30 -8.10 -7.72 6.29
CA SER A 30 -8.90 -7.63 5.07
C SER A 30 -8.09 -8.05 3.84
N LEU A 31 -6.84 -7.60 3.74
CA LEU A 31 -5.92 -8.00 2.69
C LEU A 31 -5.64 -9.51 2.74
N ALA A 32 -5.36 -10.08 3.90
CA ALA A 32 -5.10 -11.51 4.05
C ALA A 32 -6.32 -12.37 3.66
N LEU A 33 -7.54 -11.87 3.88
CA LEU A 33 -8.77 -12.56 3.49
C LEU A 33 -9.03 -12.46 1.98
N LEU A 34 -8.82 -11.28 1.39
CA LEU A 34 -9.20 -11.00 0.00
C LEU A 34 -8.09 -11.33 -1.00
N TRP A 35 -6.84 -11.36 -0.55
CA TRP A 35 -5.64 -11.66 -1.33
C TRP A 35 -4.67 -12.52 -0.50
N PRO A 36 -4.94 -13.82 -0.34
CA PRO A 36 -4.17 -14.72 0.53
C PRO A 36 -2.69 -14.86 0.18
N GLU A 37 -2.33 -14.64 -1.09
CA GLU A 37 -0.96 -14.66 -1.57
C GLU A 37 -0.19 -13.39 -1.17
N LEU A 38 -0.86 -12.27 -0.88
CA LEU A 38 -0.20 -11.03 -0.50
C LEU A 38 0.44 -11.15 0.89
N ARG A 39 1.75 -10.91 0.95
CA ARG A 39 2.51 -10.90 2.19
C ARG A 39 2.73 -9.47 2.67
N VAL A 40 2.07 -9.07 3.75
CA VAL A 40 2.41 -7.83 4.45
C VAL A 40 3.74 -8.05 5.18
N VAL A 41 4.82 -7.46 4.65
CA VAL A 41 6.19 -7.63 5.14
C VAL A 41 6.61 -6.56 6.13
N ALA A 42 5.89 -5.43 6.17
CA ALA A 42 6.17 -4.34 7.10
C ALA A 42 4.90 -3.54 7.45
N GLN A 43 4.95 -2.89 8.61
CA GLN A 43 4.00 -1.86 9.01
C GLN A 43 4.75 -0.62 9.48
N ALA A 44 4.14 0.56 9.35
CA ALA A 44 4.69 1.83 9.81
C ALA A 44 3.60 2.71 10.45
N ARG A 45 3.97 3.55 11.42
CA ARG A 45 3.01 4.46 12.09
C ARG A 45 3.08 5.92 11.62
N ASN A 46 3.96 6.22 10.67
CA ASN A 46 4.08 7.53 10.05
C ASN A 46 4.86 7.43 8.73
N GLY A 47 4.89 8.51 7.95
CA GLY A 47 5.55 8.52 6.65
C GLY A 47 7.07 8.34 6.70
N ARG A 48 7.74 8.72 7.80
CA ARG A 48 9.19 8.49 7.94
C ARG A 48 9.47 7.01 8.09
N GLU A 49 8.79 6.36 9.03
CA GLU A 49 8.89 4.91 9.25
C GLU A 49 8.45 4.15 7.99
N ALA A 50 7.46 4.66 7.24
CA ALA A 50 7.05 4.05 5.98
C ALA A 50 8.19 4.02 4.95
N VAL A 51 8.93 5.13 4.80
CA VAL A 51 10.10 5.19 3.92
C VAL A 51 11.22 4.29 4.42
N GLU A 52 11.51 4.30 5.73
CA GLU A 52 12.54 3.43 6.33
C GLU A 52 12.23 1.95 6.11
N MET A 53 10.98 1.54 6.37
CA MET A 53 10.53 0.16 6.16
C MET A 53 10.49 -0.22 4.69
N PHE A 54 10.14 0.71 3.81
CA PHE A 54 10.18 0.52 2.36
C PHE A 54 11.60 0.21 1.88
N GLU A 55 12.58 1.03 2.27
CA GLU A 55 13.98 0.83 1.86
C GLU A 55 14.57 -0.48 2.39
N LEU A 56 14.15 -0.90 3.59
CA LEU A 56 14.60 -2.14 4.24
C LEU A 56 14.00 -3.40 3.60
N HIS A 57 12.69 -3.40 3.32
CA HIS A 57 11.97 -4.61 2.90
C HIS A 57 11.70 -4.67 1.39
N ARG A 58 11.81 -3.55 0.68
CA ARG A 58 11.53 -3.41 -0.76
C ARG A 58 10.21 -4.06 -1.19
N PRO A 59 9.08 -3.71 -0.54
CA PRO A 59 7.79 -4.29 -0.89
C PRO A 59 7.34 -3.85 -2.29
N ASP A 60 6.54 -4.68 -2.95
CA ASP A 60 5.97 -4.39 -4.27
C ASP A 60 4.86 -3.32 -4.21
N ILE A 61 4.13 -3.28 -3.09
CA ILE A 61 2.96 -2.42 -2.88
C ILE A 61 3.07 -1.69 -1.53
N ALA A 62 2.70 -0.41 -1.50
CA ALA A 62 2.58 0.37 -0.28
C ALA A 62 1.15 0.92 -0.14
N PHE A 63 0.47 0.49 0.93
CA PHE A 63 -0.81 1.05 1.36
C PHE A 63 -0.53 2.17 2.37
N LEU A 64 -0.84 3.42 2.01
CA LEU A 64 -0.46 4.60 2.80
C LEU A 64 -1.70 5.40 3.22
N ASP A 65 -1.82 5.75 4.50
CA ASP A 65 -2.73 6.81 4.93
C ASP A 65 -2.18 8.19 4.54
N VAL A 66 -3.05 9.13 4.19
CA VAL A 66 -2.62 10.48 3.78
C VAL A 66 -2.18 11.30 4.99
N HIS A 67 -2.90 11.20 6.10
CA HIS A 67 -2.74 12.05 7.28
C HIS A 67 -2.03 11.29 8.40
N MET A 68 -0.70 11.33 8.38
CA MET A 68 0.13 10.79 9.45
C MET A 68 0.96 11.90 10.10
N PRO A 69 1.28 11.81 11.41
CA PRO A 69 2.07 12.82 12.10
C PRO A 69 3.51 12.89 11.57
N GLY A 70 4.04 14.11 11.47
CA GLY A 70 5.38 14.35 10.95
C GLY A 70 5.40 14.30 9.42
N VAL A 71 6.11 13.32 8.86
CA VAL A 71 6.08 13.07 7.41
C VAL A 71 4.75 12.41 7.09
N ASN A 72 3.93 13.08 6.27
CA ASN A 72 2.63 12.58 5.89
C ASN A 72 2.73 11.55 4.74
N GLY A 73 1.65 10.82 4.45
CA GLY A 73 1.69 9.77 3.44
C GLY A 73 1.96 10.26 2.03
N MET A 74 1.56 11.49 1.69
CA MET A 74 1.81 12.09 0.38
C MET A 74 3.30 12.37 0.16
N GLU A 75 4.00 12.75 1.22
CA GLU A 75 5.46 12.94 1.18
C GLU A 75 6.21 11.61 1.09
N ALA A 76 5.76 10.59 1.82
CA ALA A 76 6.30 9.23 1.73
C ALA A 76 6.10 8.64 0.32
N ALA A 77 4.90 8.80 -0.24
CA ALA A 77 4.55 8.31 -1.57
C ALA A 77 5.48 8.84 -2.67
N ARG A 78 5.92 10.10 -2.59
CA ARG A 78 6.87 10.65 -3.58
C ARG A 78 8.19 9.87 -3.66
N GLN A 79 8.61 9.27 -2.56
CA GLN A 79 9.84 8.48 -2.50
C GLN A 79 9.60 7.03 -2.92
N ILE A 80 8.45 6.48 -2.54
CA ILE A 80 8.07 5.08 -2.76
C ILE A 80 7.57 4.82 -4.19
N ALA A 81 6.73 5.71 -4.74
CA ALA A 81 6.04 5.52 -6.03
C ALA A 81 6.97 5.37 -7.24
N ARG A 82 8.27 5.67 -7.10
CA ARG A 82 9.28 5.45 -8.14
C ARG A 82 9.72 4.00 -8.25
N GLN A 83 9.45 3.19 -7.22
CA GLN A 83 10.02 1.86 -7.04
C GLN A 83 8.96 0.80 -6.66
N ALA A 84 7.78 1.23 -6.21
CA ALA A 84 6.67 0.36 -5.85
C ALA A 84 5.32 1.00 -6.17
N GLN A 85 4.28 0.18 -6.22
CA GLN A 85 2.92 0.64 -6.39
C GLN A 85 2.42 1.31 -5.11
N VAL A 86 1.80 2.49 -5.22
CA VAL A 86 1.23 3.19 -4.07
C VAL A 86 -0.29 3.20 -4.16
N VAL A 87 -0.93 2.76 -3.07
CA VAL A 87 -2.38 2.80 -2.87
C VAL A 87 -2.65 3.64 -1.63
N PHE A 88 -3.38 4.74 -1.77
CA PHE A 88 -3.77 5.51 -0.60
C PHE A 88 -5.00 4.90 0.08
N VAL A 89 -5.00 4.82 1.41
CA VAL A 89 -6.11 4.34 2.23
C VAL A 89 -6.39 5.36 3.33
N THR A 90 -7.38 6.22 3.14
CA THR A 90 -7.51 7.47 3.92
C THR A 90 -8.96 7.85 4.18
N ALA A 91 -9.24 8.61 5.24
CA ALA A 91 -10.59 9.13 5.50
C ALA A 91 -10.94 10.39 4.68
N PHE A 92 -9.98 10.94 3.94
CA PHE A 92 -10.13 12.21 3.23
C PHE A 92 -10.38 11.98 1.74
N GLU A 93 -11.47 12.50 1.20
CA GLU A 93 -11.82 12.33 -0.22
C GLU A 93 -11.10 13.35 -1.12
N GLU A 94 -10.83 14.53 -0.57
CA GLU A 94 -10.36 15.71 -1.31
C GLU A 94 -8.95 15.57 -1.89
N TYR A 95 -8.15 14.61 -1.40
CA TYR A 95 -6.77 14.39 -1.87
C TYR A 95 -6.67 13.40 -3.03
N ALA A 96 -7.78 12.83 -3.52
CA ALA A 96 -7.76 11.83 -4.59
C ALA A 96 -7.04 12.34 -5.85
N LEU A 97 -7.34 13.56 -6.31
CA LEU A 97 -6.69 14.12 -7.49
C LEU A 97 -5.17 14.28 -7.28
N GLN A 98 -4.77 14.83 -6.13
CA GLN A 98 -3.36 15.02 -5.78
C GLN A 98 -2.61 13.70 -5.63
N ALA A 99 -3.28 12.65 -5.17
CA ALA A 99 -2.70 11.32 -5.04
C ALA A 99 -2.33 10.73 -6.40
N PHE A 100 -3.23 10.82 -7.39
CA PHE A 100 -2.96 10.36 -8.75
C PHE A 100 -1.86 11.17 -9.44
N GLU A 101 -1.83 12.50 -9.24
CA GLU A 101 -0.72 13.34 -9.74
C GLU A 101 0.66 12.94 -9.17
N ARG A 102 0.68 12.29 -8.00
CA ARG A 102 1.89 11.80 -7.35
C ARG A 102 2.24 10.36 -7.67
N GLY A 103 1.53 9.73 -8.60
CA GLY A 103 1.82 8.37 -9.07
C GLY A 103 1.17 7.28 -8.23
N ALA A 104 0.17 7.60 -7.41
CA ALA A 104 -0.67 6.56 -6.83
C ALA A 104 -1.40 5.80 -7.95
N ILE A 105 -1.44 4.48 -7.84
CA ILE A 105 -2.19 3.64 -8.77
C ILE A 105 -3.65 3.51 -8.35
N ASP A 106 -3.95 3.73 -7.06
CA ASP A 106 -5.30 3.67 -6.53
C ASP A 106 -5.50 4.50 -5.25
N TYR A 107 -6.77 4.77 -4.93
CA TYR A 107 -7.23 5.57 -3.81
C TYR A 107 -8.47 4.95 -3.17
N LEU A 108 -8.38 4.65 -1.88
CA LEU A 108 -9.42 4.03 -1.05
C LEU A 108 -9.82 4.98 0.07
N VAL A 109 -11.12 5.27 0.15
CA VAL A 109 -11.70 6.11 1.21
C VAL A 109 -12.18 5.24 2.36
N LYS A 110 -11.85 5.61 3.60
CA LYS A 110 -12.32 4.94 4.82
C LYS A 110 -13.77 5.37 5.12
N PRO A 111 -14.65 4.45 5.58
CA PRO A 111 -14.39 3.04 5.81
C PRO A 111 -14.26 2.25 4.51
N VAL A 112 -13.22 1.42 4.41
CA VAL A 112 -12.96 0.64 3.20
C VAL A 112 -14.02 -0.46 3.06
N SER A 113 -14.89 -0.32 2.06
CA SER A 113 -15.86 -1.36 1.72
C SER A 113 -15.13 -2.62 1.23
N ALA A 114 -15.43 -3.77 1.85
CA ALA A 114 -14.83 -5.06 1.46
C ALA A 114 -15.09 -5.40 -0.02
N MET A 115 -16.26 -5.01 -0.55
CA MET A 115 -16.59 -5.22 -1.96
C MET A 115 -15.71 -4.36 -2.89
N ILE A 116 -15.51 -3.09 -2.53
CA ILE A 116 -14.67 -2.17 -3.31
C ILE A 116 -13.20 -2.60 -3.23
N LEU A 117 -12.72 -2.96 -2.04
CA LEU A 117 -11.37 -3.46 -1.84
C LEU A 117 -11.13 -4.72 -2.67
N HIS A 118 -12.03 -5.70 -2.62
CA HIS A 118 -11.91 -6.92 -3.42
C HIS A 118 -11.85 -6.63 -4.93
N ALA A 119 -12.70 -5.75 -5.43
CA ALA A 119 -12.71 -5.38 -6.84
C ALA A 119 -11.40 -4.71 -7.29
N LYS A 120 -10.81 -3.87 -6.42
CA LYS A 120 -9.55 -3.16 -6.70
C LYS A 120 -8.33 -4.09 -6.65
N LEU A 121 -8.24 -4.96 -5.64
CA LEU A 121 -7.13 -5.92 -5.53
C LEU A 121 -7.10 -6.89 -6.71
N ARG A 122 -8.25 -7.25 -7.29
CA ARG A 122 -8.34 -8.08 -8.50
C ARG A 122 -7.79 -7.44 -9.77
N ALA A 123 -7.65 -6.12 -9.79
CA ALA A 123 -7.13 -5.36 -10.92
C ALA A 123 -5.63 -5.08 -10.82
N MET A 124 -5.00 -5.49 -9.70
CA MET A 124 -3.57 -5.39 -9.44
C MET A 124 -2.88 -6.72 -9.76
#